data_AF-A0A915I7A2-F1
#
_entry.id   AF-A0A915I7A2-F1
#
_cell.length_a   1.000
_cell.length_b   1.000
_cell.length_c   1.000
_cell.angle_alpha   90.00
_cell.angle_beta   90.00
_cell.angle_gamma   90.00
#
_symmetry.space_group_name_H-M   'P 1'
#
loop_
_entity.id
_entity.type
_entity.pdbx_description
1 polymer ?
#
loop_
_entity_poly.entity_id
_entity_poly.type
_entity_poly.pdbx_seq_one_letter_code
_entity_poly.pdbx_strand_id
1 'polypeptide(L)'
;MDSRRMFYVLLFALSSYKICHATNSSQQPPLLLLVSLDGLRYDFLTPDQTPNLWSLANRGVLAPDGLKTQVFTVTTSNHQCMATGLYQESHGLISNTFYDPTFGDFYDNWNFAWRSFGNLDVWKREVDELLSWFSDSSNDDPKINLALYYIAEPDHQLHDYGTESYQAKAMIREVDRLIGYLHQKINESEILRRKLNLILTSDHGHIDVPDKYYYWSHLWRYIRKNSVIESGPSFFPRIDLNVTVEEIFSNLSRAKADGFPLQIWLKEDFPEK
;
A
#
# COMPACT_ATOMS: atom_id res chain seq x y z
N MET A 1 -36.85 39.76 -81.38
CA MET A 1 -36.53 40.29 -80.04
C MET A 1 -37.49 39.67 -79.06
N ASP A 2 -37.10 38.60 -78.38
CA ASP A 2 -37.74 38.19 -77.13
C ASP A 2 -36.77 37.35 -76.31
N SER A 3 -36.14 38.01 -75.35
CA SER A 3 -35.09 37.50 -74.48
C SER A 3 -35.71 36.82 -73.26
N ARG A 4 -35.94 35.51 -73.33
CA ARG A 4 -36.33 34.71 -72.17
C ARG A 4 -35.10 34.40 -71.32
N ARG A 5 -34.86 35.22 -70.30
CA ARG A 5 -33.91 34.93 -69.21
C ARG A 5 -34.50 33.84 -68.31
N MET A 6 -33.92 32.65 -68.33
CA MET A 6 -34.16 31.60 -67.34
C MET A 6 -33.44 32.00 -66.04
N PHE A 7 -34.18 32.33 -65.00
CA PHE A 7 -33.64 32.49 -63.64
C PHE A 7 -33.60 31.10 -62.98
N TYR A 8 -32.39 30.56 -62.77
CA TYR A 8 -32.19 29.44 -61.86
C TYR A 8 -32.16 29.97 -60.43
N VAL A 9 -33.19 29.67 -59.64
CA VAL A 9 -33.18 29.88 -58.19
C VAL A 9 -32.43 28.72 -57.54
N LEU A 10 -31.16 28.95 -57.18
CA LEU A 10 -30.38 28.03 -56.34
C LEU A 10 -30.86 28.20 -54.89
N LEU A 11 -31.73 27.29 -54.45
CA LEU A 11 -32.08 27.11 -53.04
C LEU A 11 -30.89 26.47 -52.33
N PHE A 12 -30.06 27.28 -51.66
CA PHE A 12 -29.15 26.77 -50.65
C PHE A 12 -29.97 26.35 -49.43
N ALA A 13 -30.20 25.05 -49.29
CA ALA A 13 -30.60 24.47 -48.02
C ALA A 13 -29.43 24.65 -47.04
N LEU A 14 -29.54 25.64 -46.15
CA LEU A 14 -28.68 25.77 -44.99
C LEU A 14 -28.98 24.58 -44.07
N SER A 15 -28.31 23.45 -44.33
CA SER A 15 -28.18 22.40 -43.34
C SER A 15 -27.48 23.02 -42.14
N SER A 16 -28.20 23.18 -41.04
CA SER A 16 -27.65 23.54 -39.74
C SER A 16 -26.70 22.42 -39.31
N TYR A 17 -25.45 22.51 -39.76
CA TYR A 17 -24.36 21.83 -39.10
C TYR A 17 -24.39 22.33 -37.66
N LYS A 18 -24.88 21.50 -36.74
CA LYS A 18 -24.52 21.61 -35.34
C LYS A 18 -22.99 21.50 -35.33
N ILE A 19 -22.32 22.64 -35.33
CA ILE A 19 -20.94 22.75 -34.89
C ILE A 19 -21.01 22.32 -33.44
N CYS A 20 -20.78 21.02 -33.21
CA CYS A 20 -20.50 20.51 -31.90
C CYS A 20 -19.14 21.12 -31.57
N HIS A 21 -19.16 22.26 -30.88
CA HIS A 21 -17.98 22.69 -30.15
C HIS A 21 -17.73 21.55 -29.16
N ALA A 22 -16.79 20.68 -29.50
CA ALA A 22 -16.07 19.93 -28.50
C ALA A 22 -15.44 21.00 -27.61
N THR A 23 -16.10 21.32 -26.51
CA THR A 23 -15.43 21.97 -25.40
C THR A 23 -14.34 20.98 -25.01
N ASN A 24 -13.12 21.22 -25.50
CA ASN A 24 -11.93 20.77 -24.81
C ASN A 24 -11.96 21.49 -23.45
N SER A 25 -12.82 21.03 -22.54
CA SER A 25 -12.46 21.12 -21.14
C SER A 25 -11.22 20.26 -21.07
N SER A 26 -10.05 20.89 -20.97
CA SER A 26 -8.88 20.22 -20.41
C SER A 26 -9.33 19.72 -19.04
N GLN A 27 -9.85 18.49 -19.00
CA GLN A 27 -10.45 17.94 -17.81
C GLN A 27 -9.26 17.72 -16.90
N GLN A 28 -9.10 18.63 -15.93
CA GLN A 28 -8.03 18.55 -14.93
C GLN A 28 -8.00 17.11 -14.41
N PRO A 29 -6.81 16.49 -14.31
CA PRO A 29 -6.72 15.11 -13.90
C PRO A 29 -7.45 14.92 -12.56
N PRO A 30 -8.13 13.77 -12.38
CA PRO A 30 -8.84 13.50 -11.14
C PRO A 30 -7.88 13.60 -9.95
N LEU A 31 -8.39 14.04 -8.81
CA LEU A 31 -7.61 14.03 -7.57
C LEU A 31 -7.54 12.60 -7.05
N LEU A 32 -6.38 12.18 -6.56
CA LEU A 32 -6.17 10.86 -6.00
C LEU A 32 -5.51 10.96 -4.63
N LEU A 33 -6.18 10.42 -3.62
CA LEU A 33 -5.61 10.15 -2.31
C LEU A 33 -5.53 8.63 -2.14
N LEU A 34 -4.32 8.12 -1.95
CA LEU A 34 -4.09 6.75 -1.50
C LEU A 34 -3.70 6.79 -0.03
N VAL A 35 -4.46 6.07 0.81
CA VAL A 35 -4.16 5.88 2.23
C VAL A 35 -3.76 4.42 2.44
N SER A 36 -2.54 4.21 2.93
CA SER A 36 -2.04 2.90 3.34
C SER A 36 -2.15 2.77 4.86
N LEU A 37 -2.84 1.73 5.31
CA LEU A 37 -3.04 1.36 6.71
C LEU A 37 -2.19 0.11 6.97
N ASP A 38 -1.04 0.29 7.61
CA ASP A 38 -0.02 -0.75 7.77
C ASP A 38 -0.60 -1.98 8.51
N GLY A 39 -0.37 -3.18 7.97
CA GLY A 39 -0.78 -4.44 8.58
C GLY A 39 -2.30 -4.69 8.67
N LEU A 40 -3.15 -3.82 8.10
CA LEU A 40 -4.60 -3.97 8.12
C LEU A 40 -5.07 -5.11 7.20
N ARG A 41 -5.18 -6.32 7.77
CA ARG A 41 -5.68 -7.52 7.09
C ARG A 41 -7.13 -7.35 6.62
N TYR A 42 -7.44 -7.89 5.44
CA TYR A 42 -8.73 -7.71 4.76
C TYR A 42 -9.97 -8.15 5.56
N ASP A 43 -9.81 -9.15 6.43
CA ASP A 43 -10.89 -9.72 7.26
C ASP A 43 -11.14 -8.93 8.55
N PHE A 44 -10.37 -7.87 8.84
CA PHE A 44 -10.70 -6.92 9.91
C PHE A 44 -11.86 -5.99 9.52
N LEU A 45 -12.22 -5.94 8.23
CA LEU A 45 -13.33 -5.12 7.73
C LEU A 45 -14.68 -5.80 8.06
N THR A 46 -15.30 -5.37 9.15
CA THR A 46 -16.60 -5.89 9.58
C THR A 46 -17.55 -4.76 10.01
N PRO A 47 -18.89 -4.96 9.94
CA PRO A 47 -19.85 -3.92 10.31
C PRO A 47 -19.75 -3.46 11.77
N ASP A 48 -19.35 -4.34 12.68
CA ASP A 48 -19.28 -4.10 14.13
C ASP A 48 -17.94 -3.49 14.55
N GLN A 49 -16.84 -3.98 14.00
CA GLN A 49 -15.50 -3.52 14.37
C GLN A 49 -15.06 -2.27 13.61
N THR A 50 -15.43 -2.16 12.33
CA THR A 50 -14.99 -1.07 11.44
C THR A 50 -16.15 -0.51 10.61
N PRO A 51 -17.16 0.10 11.24
CA PRO A 51 -18.36 0.55 10.55
C PRO A 51 -18.10 1.59 9.45
N ASN A 52 -17.08 2.46 9.58
CA ASN A 52 -16.78 3.47 8.56
C ASN A 52 -16.12 2.85 7.32
N LEU A 53 -15.10 2.03 7.50
CA LEU A 53 -14.47 1.24 6.44
C LEU A 53 -15.49 0.33 5.77
N TRP A 54 -16.32 -0.37 6.55
CA TRP A 54 -17.38 -1.22 6.04
C TRP A 54 -18.41 -0.44 5.20
N SER A 55 -18.82 0.74 5.66
CA SER A 55 -19.74 1.60 4.92
C SER A 55 -19.14 2.11 3.62
N LEU A 56 -17.85 2.46 3.60
CA LEU A 56 -17.14 2.85 2.39
C LEU A 56 -17.03 1.69 1.41
N ALA A 57 -16.63 0.51 1.89
CA ALA A 57 -16.51 -0.69 1.06
C ALA A 57 -17.84 -1.06 0.38
N ASN A 58 -18.97 -0.97 1.10
CA ASN A 58 -20.29 -1.25 0.54
C ASN A 58 -20.81 -0.20 -0.45
N ARG A 59 -20.29 1.03 -0.42
CA ARG A 59 -20.65 2.11 -1.34
C ARG A 59 -19.66 2.26 -2.50
N GLY A 60 -18.47 1.68 -2.37
CA GLY A 60 -17.37 1.75 -3.31
C GLY A 60 -17.08 0.40 -3.96
N VAL A 61 -15.79 0.14 -4.17
CA VAL A 61 -15.27 -1.11 -4.72
C VAL A 61 -14.42 -1.78 -3.65
N LEU A 62 -14.62 -3.07 -3.44
CA LEU A 62 -13.89 -3.89 -2.47
C LEU A 62 -13.28 -5.11 -3.17
N ALA A 63 -12.04 -5.46 -2.81
CA ALA A 63 -11.48 -6.78 -3.06
C ALA A 63 -11.82 -7.68 -1.85
N PRO A 64 -12.81 -8.59 -1.96
CA PRO A 64 -13.36 -9.30 -0.80
C PRO A 64 -12.36 -10.25 -0.13
N ASP A 65 -11.39 -10.77 -0.89
CA ASP A 65 -10.34 -11.66 -0.41
C ASP A 65 -9.01 -10.92 -0.17
N GLY A 66 -9.07 -9.57 -0.11
CA GLY A 66 -7.89 -8.72 0.00
C GLY A 66 -7.09 -8.59 -1.30
N LEU A 67 -6.02 -7.80 -1.23
CA LEU A 67 -5.04 -7.67 -2.29
C LEU A 67 -3.89 -8.65 -2.06
N LYS A 68 -3.41 -9.29 -3.13
CA LYS A 68 -2.23 -10.16 -3.06
C LYS A 68 -0.96 -9.33 -3.01
N THR A 69 -0.20 -9.48 -1.93
CA THR A 69 1.09 -8.85 -1.71
C THR A 69 2.21 -9.64 -2.39
N GLN A 70 3.43 -9.10 -2.35
CA GLN A 70 4.61 -9.88 -2.76
C GLN A 70 4.95 -10.94 -1.71
N VAL A 71 5.73 -11.94 -2.13
CA VAL A 71 6.04 -13.12 -1.30
C VAL A 71 6.67 -12.76 0.05
N PHE A 72 7.50 -11.71 0.08
CA PHE A 72 8.01 -11.15 1.32
C PHE A 72 7.11 -9.99 1.72
N THR A 73 6.22 -10.26 2.68
CA THR A 73 5.16 -9.35 3.12
C THR A 73 5.67 -8.37 4.16
N VAL A 74 6.63 -7.51 3.77
CA VAL A 74 7.23 -6.49 4.63
C VAL A 74 7.00 -5.09 4.09
N THR A 75 6.94 -4.11 5.00
CA THR A 75 6.45 -2.75 4.74
C THR A 75 7.13 -2.03 3.60
N THR A 76 8.46 -1.87 3.68
CA THR A 76 9.23 -1.07 2.72
C THR A 76 9.08 -1.62 1.31
N SER A 77 9.16 -2.95 1.18
CA SER A 77 9.12 -3.63 -0.09
C SER A 77 7.74 -3.55 -0.75
N ASN A 78 6.67 -3.82 -0.01
CA ASN A 78 5.32 -3.82 -0.57
C ASN A 78 4.83 -2.40 -0.90
N HIS A 79 5.17 -1.39 -0.08
CA HIS A 79 4.91 0.00 -0.43
C HIS A 79 5.63 0.42 -1.72
N GLN A 80 6.88 -0.01 -1.92
CA GLN A 80 7.60 0.27 -3.16
C GLN A 80 6.99 -0.46 -4.36
N CYS A 81 6.50 -1.69 -4.18
CA CYS A 81 5.74 -2.40 -5.21
C CYS A 81 4.47 -1.63 -5.61
N MET A 82 3.72 -1.10 -4.64
CA MET A 82 2.54 -0.28 -4.90
C MET A 82 2.87 1.01 -5.65
N ALA A 83 3.96 1.69 -5.26
CA ALA A 83 4.35 2.94 -5.88
C ALA A 83 4.90 2.80 -7.31
N THR A 84 5.52 1.66 -7.63
CA THR A 84 6.26 1.46 -8.90
C THR A 84 5.62 0.47 -9.86
N GLY A 85 4.77 -0.43 -9.37
CA GLY A 85 4.28 -1.58 -10.13
C GLY A 85 5.35 -2.64 -10.42
N LEU A 86 6.53 -2.54 -9.79
CA LEU A 86 7.65 -3.46 -9.98
C LEU A 86 7.67 -4.53 -8.88
N TYR A 87 8.25 -5.69 -9.19
CA TYR A 87 8.58 -6.70 -8.19
C TYR A 87 9.79 -6.30 -7.35
N GLN A 88 9.93 -6.90 -6.17
CA GLN A 88 11.01 -6.68 -5.20
C GLN A 88 12.41 -6.75 -5.82
N GLU A 89 12.66 -7.78 -6.63
CA GLU A 89 13.92 -7.96 -7.35
C GLU A 89 14.20 -6.89 -8.43
N SER A 90 13.16 -6.20 -8.90
CA SER A 90 13.26 -5.18 -9.95
C SER A 90 13.44 -3.78 -9.39
N HIS A 91 12.74 -3.42 -8.31
CA HIS A 91 12.91 -2.10 -7.67
C HIS A 91 14.03 -2.06 -6.61
N GLY A 92 14.58 -3.22 -6.22
CA GLY A 92 15.78 -3.32 -5.38
C GLY A 92 15.57 -3.19 -3.86
N LEU A 93 14.37 -2.83 -3.40
CA LEU A 93 14.03 -2.79 -1.96
C LEU A 93 13.43 -4.13 -1.54
N ILE A 94 14.27 -5.15 -1.40
CA ILE A 94 13.85 -6.54 -1.20
C ILE A 94 13.37 -6.87 0.22
N SER A 95 13.65 -5.99 1.20
CA SER A 95 13.29 -6.15 2.60
C SER A 95 13.26 -4.79 3.34
N ASN A 96 12.72 -4.76 4.57
CA ASN A 96 12.93 -3.66 5.52
C ASN A 96 14.43 -3.48 5.87
N THR A 97 15.20 -4.56 5.91
CA THR A 97 16.65 -4.53 6.16
C THR A 97 17.37 -5.44 5.18
N PHE A 98 18.39 -4.92 4.50
CA PHE A 98 19.16 -5.72 3.54
C PHE A 98 20.62 -5.28 3.44
N TYR A 99 21.47 -6.19 2.98
CA TYR A 99 22.88 -5.90 2.68
C TYR A 99 23.07 -5.83 1.16
N ASP A 100 23.72 -4.78 0.68
CA ASP A 100 24.11 -4.68 -0.72
C ASP A 100 25.61 -5.00 -0.88
N PRO A 101 25.99 -6.14 -1.50
CA PRO A 101 27.39 -6.50 -1.69
C PRO A 101 28.11 -5.60 -2.71
N THR A 102 27.40 -4.90 -3.58
CA THR A 102 27.97 -3.97 -4.56
C THR A 102 28.53 -2.74 -3.87
N PHE A 103 27.78 -2.18 -2.93
CA PHE A 103 28.20 -1.04 -2.12
C PHE A 103 28.96 -1.45 -0.86
N GLY A 104 28.82 -2.70 -0.43
CA GLY A 104 29.42 -3.21 0.80
C GLY A 104 28.70 -2.73 2.06
N ASP A 105 27.47 -2.24 1.94
CA ASP A 105 26.73 -1.52 2.99
C ASP A 105 25.46 -2.24 3.43
N PHE A 106 25.07 -1.99 4.68
CA PHE A 106 23.81 -2.47 5.25
C PHE A 106 22.80 -1.34 5.28
N TYR A 107 21.61 -1.61 4.76
CA TYR A 107 20.48 -0.70 4.71
C TYR A 107 19.46 -1.12 5.75
N ASP A 108 19.11 -0.18 6.62
CA ASP A 108 18.09 -0.35 7.64
C ASP A 108 16.98 0.68 7.43
N ASN A 109 15.90 0.25 6.77
CA ASN A 109 14.78 1.13 6.49
C ASN A 109 13.86 1.34 7.69
N TRP A 110 14.12 0.67 8.83
CA TRP A 110 13.40 0.94 10.07
C TRP A 110 13.66 2.36 10.59
N ASN A 111 14.77 3.00 10.21
CA ASN A 111 15.19 4.32 10.70
C ASN A 111 14.68 5.51 9.87
N PHE A 112 13.81 5.29 8.88
CA PHE A 112 13.17 6.40 8.18
C PHE A 112 12.02 7.00 8.99
N ALA A 113 11.72 8.28 8.72
CA ALA A 113 10.77 9.16 9.42
C ALA A 113 9.30 8.68 9.50
N TRP A 114 9.00 7.45 9.08
CA TRP A 114 7.68 6.82 9.06
C TRP A 114 7.22 6.28 10.43
N ARG A 115 8.07 6.37 11.46
CA ARG A 115 7.79 5.93 12.84
C ARG A 115 6.94 6.89 13.68
N SER A 116 6.28 7.88 13.10
CA SER A 116 5.37 8.69 13.91
C SER A 116 4.16 7.83 14.28
N PHE A 117 4.27 7.12 15.41
CA PHE A 117 3.15 6.47 16.08
C PHE A 117 2.24 7.58 16.57
N GLY A 118 1.37 8.03 15.67
CA GLY A 118 0.40 9.07 15.94
C GLY A 118 -0.72 8.55 16.82
N ASN A 119 -1.63 9.45 17.13
CA ASN A 119 -2.93 9.11 17.69
C ASN A 119 -4.00 9.79 16.84
N LEU A 120 -5.26 9.50 17.13
CA LEU A 120 -6.38 10.01 16.35
C LEU A 120 -6.35 11.54 16.18
N ASP A 121 -5.91 12.30 17.18
CA ASP A 121 -5.85 13.77 17.08
C ASP A 121 -4.70 14.24 16.18
N VAL A 122 -3.56 13.55 16.18
CA VAL A 122 -2.46 13.80 15.25
C VAL A 122 -2.90 13.51 13.82
N TRP A 123 -3.46 12.33 13.58
CA TRP A 123 -3.88 11.91 12.25
C TRP A 123 -4.99 12.79 11.68
N LYS A 124 -5.92 13.27 12.51
CA LYS A 124 -6.94 14.24 12.07
C LYS A 124 -6.31 15.55 11.57
N ARG A 125 -5.28 16.06 12.26
CA ARG A 125 -4.57 17.26 11.80
C ARG A 125 -3.81 17.02 10.50
N GLU A 126 -3.18 15.85 10.36
CA GLU A 126 -2.51 15.45 9.12
C GLU A 126 -3.51 15.32 7.95
N VAL A 127 -4.70 14.75 8.20
CA VAL A 127 -5.81 14.69 7.23
C VAL A 127 -6.26 16.09 6.84
N ASP A 128 -6.44 17.01 7.80
CA ASP A 128 -6.82 18.40 7.49
C ASP A 128 -5.76 19.10 6.63
N GLU A 129 -4.48 18.96 6.97
CA GLU A 129 -3.37 19.51 6.20
C GLU A 129 -3.31 18.91 4.78
N LEU A 130 -3.39 17.58 4.68
CA LEU A 130 -3.37 16.84 3.42
C LEU A 130 -4.50 17.26 2.49
N LEU A 131 -5.73 17.31 3.01
CA LEU A 131 -6.89 17.75 2.23
C LEU A 131 -6.79 19.22 1.82
N SER A 132 -6.13 20.07 2.63
CA SER A 132 -5.88 21.46 2.28
C SER A 132 -5.04 21.60 1.01
N TRP A 133 -4.11 20.68 0.75
CA TRP A 133 -3.28 20.70 -0.46
C TRP A 133 -4.09 20.42 -1.73
N PHE A 134 -5.18 19.66 -1.62
CA PHE A 134 -6.11 19.43 -2.71
C PHE A 134 -7.13 20.58 -2.88
N SER A 135 -7.41 21.33 -1.82
CA SER A 135 -8.52 22.30 -1.78
C SER A 135 -8.11 23.77 -1.79
N ASP A 136 -6.84 24.13 -1.55
CA ASP A 136 -6.39 25.53 -1.57
C ASP A 136 -6.39 26.06 -3.02
N SER A 137 -7.55 26.56 -3.45
CA SER A 137 -7.82 26.96 -4.82
C SER A 137 -8.78 28.15 -4.86
N SER A 138 -8.20 29.35 -4.97
CA SER A 138 -8.93 30.54 -5.40
C SER A 138 -9.44 30.44 -6.85
N ASN A 139 -9.03 29.42 -7.62
CA ASN A 139 -9.34 29.26 -9.06
C ASN A 139 -9.53 27.80 -9.54
N ASP A 140 -10.08 26.90 -8.72
CA ASP A 140 -10.42 25.51 -9.15
C ASP A 140 -9.19 24.63 -9.55
N ASP A 141 -7.97 25.14 -9.29
CA ASP A 141 -6.68 24.53 -9.59
C ASP A 141 -6.02 24.01 -8.30
N PRO A 142 -5.91 22.68 -8.10
CA PRO A 142 -5.37 22.09 -6.88
C PRO A 142 -3.84 22.20 -6.84
N LYS A 143 -3.23 22.36 -5.65
CA LYS A 143 -1.74 22.39 -5.54
C LYS A 143 -1.11 21.06 -5.93
N ILE A 144 -1.81 19.97 -5.66
CA ILE A 144 -1.42 18.60 -6.01
C ILE A 144 -2.63 17.83 -6.51
N ASN A 145 -2.41 16.84 -7.37
CA ASN A 145 -3.45 15.92 -7.84
C ASN A 145 -3.26 14.48 -7.34
N LEU A 146 -2.15 14.21 -6.66
CA LEU A 146 -1.81 12.92 -6.05
C LEU A 146 -1.23 13.16 -4.66
N ALA A 147 -1.72 12.41 -3.68
CA ALA A 147 -1.05 12.26 -2.40
C ALA A 147 -1.09 10.80 -1.93
N LEU A 148 0.01 10.38 -1.30
CA LEU A 148 0.16 9.10 -0.63
C LEU A 148 0.28 9.36 0.85
N TYR A 149 -0.60 8.77 1.65
CA TYR A 149 -0.64 8.93 3.09
C TYR A 149 -0.50 7.57 3.76
N TYR A 150 0.37 7.48 4.76
CA TYR A 150 0.72 6.25 5.43
C TYR A 150 0.43 6.38 6.92
N ILE A 151 -0.16 5.33 7.49
CA ILE A 151 -0.43 5.20 8.92
C ILE A 151 0.14 3.87 9.38
N ALA A 152 1.06 3.91 10.35
CA ALA A 152 1.76 2.73 10.91
C ALA A 152 0.89 1.82 11.80
N GLU A 153 -0.40 2.14 11.94
CA GLU A 153 -1.36 1.38 12.74
C GLU A 153 -2.42 0.77 11.80
N PRO A 154 -2.93 -0.44 12.11
CA PRO A 154 -2.80 -1.17 13.38
C PRO A 154 -1.57 -2.07 13.53
N ASP A 155 -0.66 -2.13 12.54
CA ASP A 155 0.49 -3.05 12.52
C ASP A 155 1.25 -3.13 13.85
N HIS A 156 1.59 -1.98 14.44
CA HIS A 156 2.34 -1.94 15.70
C HIS A 156 1.58 -2.60 16.87
N GLN A 157 0.28 -2.31 17.06
CA GLN A 157 -0.50 -3.00 18.10
C GLN A 157 -0.67 -4.50 17.81
N LEU A 158 -0.75 -4.87 16.54
CA LEU A 158 -0.85 -6.27 16.12
C LEU A 158 0.47 -7.01 16.41
N HIS A 159 1.62 -6.37 16.24
CA HIS A 159 2.92 -6.92 16.65
C HIS A 159 3.04 -7.11 18.16
N ASP A 160 2.63 -6.12 18.94
CA ASP A 160 2.80 -6.16 20.40
C ASP A 160 1.84 -7.12 21.11
N TYR A 161 0.61 -7.24 20.60
CA TYR A 161 -0.48 -7.90 21.33
C TYR A 161 -1.18 -9.03 20.57
N GLY A 162 -0.95 -9.16 19.27
CA GLY A 162 -1.63 -10.14 18.42
C GLY A 162 -3.04 -9.72 17.97
N THR A 163 -3.52 -10.39 16.93
CA THR A 163 -4.71 -10.04 16.13
C THR A 163 -6.01 -10.03 16.91
N GLU A 164 -6.14 -10.91 17.90
CA GLU A 164 -7.37 -11.07 18.67
C GLU A 164 -7.44 -10.23 19.95
N SER A 165 -6.37 -9.51 20.27
CA SER A 165 -6.24 -8.74 21.51
C SER A 165 -7.20 -7.56 21.61
N TYR A 166 -7.49 -7.14 22.85
CA TYR A 166 -8.26 -5.92 23.09
C TYR A 166 -7.56 -4.68 22.50
N GLN A 167 -6.24 -4.61 22.61
CA GLN A 167 -5.40 -3.51 22.14
C GLN A 167 -5.47 -3.39 20.61
N ALA A 168 -5.25 -4.49 19.88
CA ALA A 168 -5.39 -4.51 18.42
C ALA A 168 -6.80 -4.08 17.99
N LYS A 169 -7.84 -4.66 18.61
CA LYS A 169 -9.23 -4.28 18.32
C LYS A 169 -9.54 -2.83 18.69
N ALA A 170 -8.96 -2.29 19.75
CA ALA A 170 -9.13 -0.88 20.10
C ALA A 170 -8.49 0.02 19.04
N MET A 171 -7.28 -0.30 18.58
CA MET A 171 -6.57 0.47 17.57
C MET A 171 -7.23 0.42 16.20
N ILE A 172 -7.69 -0.76 15.76
CA ILE A 172 -8.48 -0.91 14.53
C ILE A 172 -9.71 0.02 14.57
N ARG A 173 -10.37 0.17 15.73
CA ARG A 173 -11.48 1.12 15.89
C ARG A 173 -11.04 2.58 15.83
N GLU A 174 -9.86 2.93 16.34
CA GLU A 174 -9.30 4.29 16.20
C GLU A 174 -8.98 4.62 14.73
N VAL A 175 -8.37 3.68 14.00
CA VAL A 175 -8.13 3.80 12.56
C VAL A 175 -9.46 3.96 11.81
N ASP A 176 -10.48 3.15 12.12
CA ASP A 176 -11.81 3.30 11.52
C ASP A 176 -12.45 4.67 11.80
N ARG A 177 -12.29 5.21 13.01
CA ARG A 177 -12.76 6.58 13.34
C ARG A 177 -12.05 7.65 12.51
N LEU A 178 -10.75 7.49 12.25
CA LEU A 178 -10.02 8.39 11.37
C LEU A 178 -10.57 8.33 9.94
N ILE A 179 -10.86 7.13 9.43
CA ILE A 179 -11.47 6.97 8.10
C ILE A 179 -12.87 7.59 8.04
N GLY A 180 -13.66 7.46 9.10
CA GLY A 180 -14.94 8.17 9.21
C GLY A 180 -14.78 9.69 9.16
N TYR A 181 -13.78 10.23 9.86
CA TYR A 181 -13.44 11.64 9.83
C TYR A 181 -12.97 12.11 8.44
N LEU A 182 -12.04 11.38 7.81
CA LEU A 182 -11.59 11.66 6.44
C LEU A 182 -12.77 11.73 5.47
N HIS A 183 -13.65 10.73 5.51
CA HIS A 183 -14.85 10.70 4.67
C HIS A 183 -15.79 11.89 4.94
N GLN A 184 -15.95 12.30 6.20
CA GLN A 184 -16.70 13.51 6.56
C GLN A 184 -16.08 14.75 5.91
N LYS A 185 -14.77 14.96 6.08
CA LYS A 185 -14.05 16.13 5.54
C LYS A 185 -14.12 16.21 4.01
N ILE A 186 -14.03 15.07 3.33
CA ILE A 186 -14.20 14.99 1.87
C ILE A 186 -15.61 15.46 1.47
N ASN A 187 -16.65 15.04 2.21
CA ASN A 187 -18.03 15.41 1.88
C ASN A 187 -18.40 16.87 2.22
N GLU A 188 -17.69 17.49 3.16
CA GLU A 188 -17.85 18.92 3.49
C GLU A 188 -17.35 19.84 2.37
N SER A 189 -16.42 19.38 1.52
CA SER A 189 -15.91 20.12 0.36
C SER A 189 -16.59 19.66 -0.93
N GLU A 190 -17.28 20.56 -1.62
CA GLU A 190 -17.92 20.26 -2.90
C GLU A 190 -16.91 19.77 -3.96
N ILE A 191 -15.73 20.37 -3.98
CA ILE A 191 -14.66 20.01 -4.92
C ILE A 191 -14.16 18.59 -4.61
N LEU A 192 -13.82 18.29 -3.35
CA LEU A 192 -13.31 16.97 -2.98
C LEU A 192 -14.37 15.90 -3.19
N ARG A 193 -15.60 16.11 -2.71
CA ARG A 193 -16.73 15.19 -2.89
C ARG A 193 -16.98 14.83 -4.36
N ARG A 194 -16.71 15.75 -5.29
CA ARG A 194 -16.97 15.55 -6.72
C ARG A 194 -15.76 14.99 -7.49
N LYS A 195 -14.53 15.35 -7.09
CA LYS A 195 -13.31 15.10 -7.88
C LYS A 195 -12.34 14.09 -7.26
N LEU A 196 -12.40 13.86 -5.94
CA LEU A 196 -11.43 13.01 -5.23
C LEU A 196 -11.77 11.54 -5.37
N ASN A 197 -10.81 10.77 -5.87
CA ASN A 197 -10.77 9.33 -5.78
C ASN A 197 -9.97 8.97 -4.53
N LEU A 198 -10.54 8.09 -3.71
CA LEU A 198 -9.92 7.59 -2.49
C LEU A 198 -9.62 6.10 -2.67
N ILE A 199 -8.35 5.73 -2.50
CA ILE A 199 -7.91 4.34 -2.39
C ILE A 199 -7.51 4.11 -0.94
N LEU A 200 -8.14 3.13 -0.28
CA LEU A 200 -7.71 2.64 1.02
C LEU A 200 -7.08 1.26 0.79
N THR A 201 -5.86 1.06 1.26
CA THR A 201 -5.12 -0.18 1.07
C THR A 201 -4.27 -0.52 2.29
N SER A 202 -3.67 -1.70 2.25
CA SER A 202 -2.62 -2.13 3.16
C SER A 202 -1.50 -2.79 2.35
N ASP A 203 -0.31 -2.81 2.91
CA ASP A 203 0.91 -3.36 2.36
C ASP A 203 1.11 -4.84 2.72
N HIS A 204 0.55 -5.30 3.85
CA HIS A 204 0.49 -6.69 4.26
C HIS A 204 -0.65 -6.99 5.24
N GLY A 205 -0.88 -8.28 5.49
CA GLY A 205 -1.73 -8.73 6.57
C GLY A 205 -0.92 -9.07 7.83
N HIS A 206 -1.59 -9.64 8.82
CA HIS A 206 -0.98 -10.11 10.05
C HIS A 206 -1.33 -11.55 10.38
N ILE A 207 -0.47 -12.24 11.12
CA ILE A 207 -0.77 -13.56 11.68
C ILE A 207 -0.14 -13.67 13.07
N ASP A 208 -0.87 -14.27 14.01
CA ASP A 208 -0.34 -14.54 15.33
C ASP A 208 0.74 -15.62 15.25
N VAL A 209 1.88 -15.36 15.89
CA VAL A 209 2.99 -16.31 16.00
C VAL A 209 2.92 -16.95 17.39
N PRO A 210 2.51 -18.24 17.52
CA PRO A 210 2.42 -18.87 18.83
C PRO A 210 3.80 -18.99 19.50
N ASP A 211 3.87 -18.91 20.83
CA ASP A 211 5.14 -18.95 21.60
C ASP A 211 6.04 -20.15 21.26
N LYS A 212 5.45 -21.30 20.90
CA LYS A 212 6.20 -22.49 20.46
C LYS A 212 7.02 -22.25 19.18
N TYR A 213 6.73 -21.17 18.45
CA TYR A 213 7.45 -20.74 17.26
C TYR A 213 8.56 -19.72 17.52
N TYR A 214 8.92 -19.44 18.79
CA TYR A 214 10.18 -18.75 19.16
C TYR A 214 11.44 -19.61 18.86
N TYR A 215 11.47 -20.27 17.70
CA TYR A 215 12.55 -21.06 17.15
C TYR A 215 13.84 -20.27 16.98
N TRP A 216 13.74 -18.95 16.88
CA TRP A 216 14.90 -18.07 16.86
C TRP A 216 15.81 -18.30 18.06
N SER A 217 15.23 -18.65 19.21
CA SER A 217 16.00 -18.99 20.39
C SER A 217 16.86 -20.26 20.26
N HIS A 218 16.76 -21.00 19.16
CA HIS A 218 17.45 -22.27 19.00
C HIS A 218 18.07 -22.45 17.61
N LEU A 219 17.67 -21.66 16.60
CA LEU A 219 18.27 -21.66 15.27
C LEU A 219 19.76 -21.28 15.28
N TRP A 220 20.22 -20.53 16.29
CA TRP A 220 21.64 -20.21 16.43
C TRP A 220 22.54 -21.44 16.65
N ARG A 221 21.97 -22.60 16.97
CA ARG A 221 22.69 -23.87 17.04
C ARG A 221 23.15 -24.35 15.66
N TYR A 222 22.54 -23.82 14.59
CA TYR A 222 22.78 -24.21 13.21
C TYR A 222 23.40 -23.07 12.38
N ILE A 223 23.08 -21.80 12.68
CA ILE A 223 23.63 -20.63 11.97
C ILE A 223 24.12 -19.59 12.97
N ARG A 224 25.23 -18.91 12.66
CA ARG A 224 25.73 -17.81 13.50
C ARG A 224 24.77 -16.62 13.47
N LYS A 225 24.52 -16.02 14.64
CA LYS A 225 23.61 -14.86 14.77
C LYS A 225 23.99 -13.67 13.88
N ASN A 226 25.27 -13.43 13.65
CA ASN A 226 25.75 -12.32 12.81
C ASN A 226 25.65 -12.61 11.30
N SER A 227 25.28 -13.83 10.94
CA SER A 227 25.03 -14.27 9.57
C SER A 227 23.55 -14.15 9.21
N VAL A 228 22.81 -13.20 9.80
CA VAL A 228 21.37 -13.00 9.58
C VAL A 228 21.13 -11.54 9.21
N ILE A 229 20.52 -11.30 8.04
CA ILE A 229 20.21 -9.97 7.52
C ILE A 229 18.84 -9.50 8.00
N GLU A 230 17.85 -10.41 7.98
CA GLU A 230 16.49 -10.17 8.44
C GLU A 230 15.96 -11.40 9.17
N SER A 231 15.18 -11.16 10.23
CA SER A 231 14.56 -12.19 11.05
C SER A 231 13.07 -11.93 11.23
N GLY A 232 12.23 -12.87 10.76
CA GLY A 232 10.78 -12.82 10.89
C GLY A 232 10.16 -14.13 10.35
N PRO A 233 8.95 -14.10 9.77
CA PRO A 233 8.39 -15.25 9.06
C PRO A 233 9.21 -15.62 7.80
N SER A 234 9.98 -14.66 7.26
CA SER A 234 11.00 -14.88 6.23
C SER A 234 12.40 -14.73 6.82
N PHE A 235 13.35 -15.51 6.31
CA PHE A 235 14.71 -15.59 6.84
C PHE A 235 15.74 -15.57 5.71
N PHE A 236 16.63 -14.57 5.74
CA PHE A 236 17.73 -14.41 4.79
C PHE A 236 19.07 -14.44 5.52
N PRO A 237 19.78 -15.58 5.48
CA PRO A 237 21.13 -15.65 5.98
C PRO A 237 22.08 -14.73 5.20
N ARG A 238 22.92 -13.99 5.91
CA ARG A 238 24.08 -13.32 5.33
C ARG A 238 25.13 -14.37 4.98
N ILE A 239 25.43 -14.48 3.71
CA ILE A 239 26.62 -15.18 3.22
C ILE A 239 27.78 -14.20 3.43
N ASP A 240 28.68 -14.51 4.36
CA ASP A 240 29.93 -13.78 4.52
C ASP A 240 31.11 -14.60 3.97
N LEU A 241 32.32 -14.03 3.98
CA LEU A 241 33.51 -14.67 3.41
C LEU A 241 33.86 -16.04 4.05
N ASN A 242 33.27 -16.39 5.20
CA ASN A 242 33.62 -17.57 5.98
C ASN A 242 32.54 -18.67 5.95
N VAL A 243 31.39 -18.45 5.32
CA VAL A 243 30.30 -19.43 5.28
C VAL A 243 29.72 -19.50 3.86
N THR A 244 29.68 -20.69 3.26
CA THR A 244 29.14 -20.87 1.91
C THR A 244 27.62 -21.10 1.94
N VAL A 245 26.97 -20.92 0.78
CA VAL A 245 25.53 -21.21 0.61
C VAL A 245 25.23 -22.67 0.96
N GLU A 246 26.07 -23.60 0.54
CA GLU A 246 25.92 -25.04 0.76
C GLU A 246 26.02 -25.38 2.25
N GLU A 247 26.92 -24.74 2.99
CA GLU A 247 27.03 -24.92 4.43
C GLU A 247 25.76 -24.45 5.14
N ILE A 248 25.26 -23.25 4.81
CA ILE A 248 24.03 -22.70 5.39
C ILE A 248 22.85 -23.60 5.08
N PHE A 249 22.70 -24.01 3.82
CA PHE A 249 21.62 -24.89 3.39
C PHE A 249 21.66 -26.24 4.12
N SER A 250 22.84 -26.84 4.25
CA SER A 250 23.04 -28.09 5.01
C SER A 250 22.68 -27.91 6.50
N ASN A 251 23.11 -26.81 7.12
CA ASN A 251 22.82 -26.51 8.52
C ASN A 251 21.32 -26.32 8.76
N LEU A 252 20.61 -25.60 7.90
CA LEU A 252 19.16 -25.44 7.98
C LEU A 252 18.41 -26.74 7.71
N SER A 253 18.92 -27.57 6.80
CA SER A 253 18.34 -28.89 6.52
C SER A 253 18.42 -29.78 7.76
N ARG A 254 19.51 -29.70 8.54
CA ARG A 254 19.60 -30.37 9.85
C ARG A 254 18.62 -29.79 10.86
N ALA A 255 18.49 -28.45 10.94
CA ALA A 255 17.50 -27.82 11.81
C ALA A 255 16.07 -28.31 11.49
N LYS A 256 15.73 -28.39 10.18
CA LYS A 256 14.45 -28.94 9.73
C LYS A 256 14.26 -30.39 10.16
N ALA A 257 15.28 -31.24 10.00
CA ALA A 257 15.25 -32.64 10.42
C ALA A 257 15.06 -32.78 11.95
N ASP A 258 15.59 -31.84 12.73
CA ASP A 258 15.44 -31.77 14.18
C ASP A 258 14.08 -31.16 14.63
N GLY A 259 13.16 -30.92 13.70
CA GLY A 259 11.77 -30.55 13.99
C GLY A 259 11.46 -29.06 13.88
N PHE A 260 12.38 -28.24 13.37
CA PHE A 260 12.08 -26.84 13.07
C PHE A 260 11.16 -26.74 11.83
N PRO A 261 10.06 -25.96 11.87
CA PRO A 261 9.09 -25.86 10.80
C PRO A 261 9.59 -24.93 9.69
N LEU A 262 10.71 -25.28 9.07
CA LEU A 262 11.35 -24.50 8.02
C LEU A 262 10.97 -25.01 6.63
N GLN A 263 10.70 -24.07 5.74
CA GLN A 263 10.79 -24.28 4.30
C GLN A 263 12.06 -23.57 3.82
N ILE A 264 12.89 -24.29 3.08
CA ILE A 264 14.24 -23.86 2.73
C ILE A 264 14.36 -24.01 1.22
N TRP A 265 14.81 -22.96 0.56
CA TRP A 265 15.03 -22.93 -0.88
C TRP A 265 16.37 -22.25 -1.17
N LEU A 266 17.03 -22.72 -2.21
CA LEU A 266 17.99 -21.88 -2.92
C LEU A 266 17.21 -20.84 -3.74
N LYS A 267 17.83 -19.71 -4.07
CA LYS A 267 17.15 -18.63 -4.78
C LYS A 267 16.62 -19.10 -6.14
N GLU A 268 17.43 -19.88 -6.85
CA GLU A 268 17.14 -20.50 -8.14
C GLU A 268 16.01 -21.55 -8.09
N ASP A 269 15.77 -22.14 -6.92
CA ASP A 269 14.74 -23.16 -6.70
C ASP A 269 13.47 -22.58 -6.03
N PHE A 270 13.44 -21.27 -5.79
CA PHE A 270 12.31 -20.63 -5.15
C PHE A 270 11.07 -20.70 -6.06
N PRO A 271 9.89 -21.08 -5.55
CA PRO A 271 8.71 -21.28 -6.39
C PRO A 271 8.38 -20.04 -7.23
N GLU A 272 8.14 -20.25 -8.52
CA GLU A 272 7.61 -19.21 -9.40
C GLU A 272 6.21 -18.77 -8.94
N LYS A 273 5.87 -17.52 -9.24
CA LYS A 273 4.65 -16.83 -8.78
C LYS A 273 3.39 -17.32 -9.50
#